data_AF-A0AA86PS05-F1
#
_entry.id   AF-A0AA86PS05-F1
#
_cell.length_a   1.000
_cell.length_b   1.000
_cell.length_c   1.000
_cell.angle_alpha   90.00
_cell.angle_beta   90.00
_cell.angle_gamma   90.00
#
_symmetry.space_group_name_H-M   'P 1'
#
loop_
_entity.id
_entity.type
_entity.pdbx_description
1 polymer ?
#
loop_
_entity_poly.entity_id
_entity_poly.type
_entity_poly.pdbx_seq_one_letter_code
_entity_poly.pdbx_strand_id
1 'polypeptide(L)'
;MPEKASRGGRSMKAYSYAVADVQQMNEEMIVKLYQQLTFEEPSSPKFAQNMVIVRKLADYGMREQENVHEVVSVMESSQDLVIKHAIAQNKMTLVQKQLCLLLMKNPNYQDVCDYLVLLKCYTDVVESFKLLDKNALVYIVNEILNITVKSEQVTKLLTINTYVLYNIFRYADMLDIGQDDVVLTNVSKYGIFERVMKLCIDNEHKLNEETIITLVEALAAVSDTECFMDYVEQMLSGHTARMFITFYDNFVIPLLEDPEERGKMLCFDDVLSWIRRTRPEVEAE
;
A
#
# COMPACT_ATOMS: atom_id res chain seq x y z
N MET A 1 34.19 -33.69 43.17
CA MET A 1 32.77 -33.40 42.90
C MET A 1 32.21 -32.62 44.08
N PRO A 2 31.30 -31.64 43.93
CA PRO A 2 30.80 -30.99 42.71
C PRO A 2 30.91 -29.44 42.72
N GLU A 3 30.75 -28.87 41.51
CA GLU A 3 30.07 -27.59 41.17
C GLU A 3 30.61 -26.23 41.69
N LYS A 4 30.60 -25.13 40.94
CA LYS A 4 29.97 -24.79 39.66
C LYS A 4 30.71 -23.59 39.08
N ALA A 5 31.08 -23.68 37.80
CA ALA A 5 31.51 -22.53 37.02
C ALA A 5 30.34 -21.52 36.98
N SER A 6 30.57 -20.33 37.52
CA SER A 6 29.70 -19.17 37.32
C SER A 6 29.68 -18.87 35.83
N ARG A 7 28.60 -19.28 35.15
CA ARG A 7 28.26 -18.75 33.83
C ARG A 7 28.01 -17.26 34.03
N GLY A 8 28.98 -16.45 33.62
CA GLY A 8 28.88 -15.00 33.63
C GLY A 8 27.61 -14.56 32.92
N GLY A 9 26.63 -14.12 33.69
CA GLY A 9 25.47 -13.44 33.17
C GLY A 9 25.95 -12.17 32.47
N ARG A 10 25.86 -12.13 31.14
CA ARG A 10 25.94 -10.86 30.42
C ARG A 10 24.82 -9.99 30.98
N SER A 11 25.22 -8.90 31.63
CA SER A 11 24.31 -7.96 32.28
C SER A 11 23.29 -7.43 31.25
N MET A 12 22.00 -7.54 31.57
CA MET A 12 20.88 -6.95 30.82
C MET A 12 21.09 -5.45 30.51
N LYS A 13 21.93 -4.76 31.32
CA LYS A 13 22.34 -3.38 31.07
C LYS A 13 23.27 -3.24 29.86
N ALA A 14 24.21 -4.15 29.65
CA ALA A 14 25.11 -4.09 28.51
C ALA A 14 24.37 -4.33 27.18
N TYR A 15 23.34 -5.17 27.20
CA TYR A 15 22.47 -5.39 26.05
C TYR A 15 21.61 -4.15 25.73
N SER A 16 21.02 -3.50 26.75
CA SER A 16 20.24 -2.28 26.55
C SER A 16 21.06 -1.08 26.04
N TYR A 17 22.30 -0.90 26.50
CA TYR A 17 23.19 0.13 25.93
C TYR A 17 23.56 -0.18 24.47
N ALA A 18 23.88 -1.44 24.14
CA ALA A 18 24.20 -1.81 22.76
C ALA A 18 23.01 -1.63 21.80
N VAL A 19 21.78 -1.92 22.25
CA VAL A 19 20.56 -1.68 21.46
C VAL A 19 20.32 -0.18 21.25
N ALA A 20 20.50 0.64 22.30
CA ALA A 20 20.36 2.10 22.20
C ALA A 20 21.38 2.73 21.23
N ASP A 21 22.65 2.30 21.29
CA ASP A 21 23.71 2.79 20.40
C ASP A 21 23.43 2.44 18.92
N VAL A 22 22.91 1.24 18.66
CA VAL A 22 22.54 0.80 17.30
C VAL A 22 21.34 1.59 16.76
N GLN A 23 20.31 1.83 17.58
CA GLN A 23 19.17 2.64 17.19
C GLN A 23 19.56 4.08 16.87
N GLN A 24 20.40 4.71 17.71
CA GLN A 24 20.90 6.06 17.47
C GLN A 24 21.72 6.15 16.17
N MET A 25 22.58 5.16 15.91
CA MET A 25 23.36 5.11 14.67
C MET A 25 22.47 4.96 13.42
N ASN A 26 21.40 4.16 13.50
CA ASN A 26 20.43 4.01 12.41
C ASN A 26 19.65 5.31 12.18
N GLU A 27 19.23 5.99 13.25
CA GLU A 27 18.53 7.27 13.17
C GLU A 27 19.38 8.34 12.45
N GLU A 28 20.66 8.49 12.84
CA GLU A 28 21.58 9.40 12.18
C GLU A 28 21.81 9.07 10.69
N MET A 29 21.83 7.77 10.35
CA MET A 29 21.99 7.33 8.97
C MET A 29 20.76 7.68 8.11
N ILE A 30 19.56 7.39 8.61
CA ILE A 30 18.29 7.72 7.94
C ILE A 30 18.19 9.23 7.72
N VAL A 31 18.54 10.01 8.74
CA VAL A 31 18.57 11.48 8.63
C VAL A 31 19.49 11.93 7.49
N LYS A 32 20.73 11.42 7.44
CA LYS A 32 21.70 11.76 6.39
C LYS A 32 21.22 11.36 5.00
N LEU A 33 20.57 10.20 4.87
CA LEU A 33 20.01 9.72 3.60
C LEU A 33 18.95 10.70 3.07
N TYR A 34 17.99 11.09 3.90
CA TYR A 34 16.96 12.06 3.50
C TYR A 34 17.53 13.45 3.19
N GLN A 35 18.56 13.91 3.91
CA GLN A 35 19.21 15.20 3.66
C GLN A 35 19.83 15.26 2.26
N GLN A 36 20.36 14.13 1.77
CA GLN A 36 20.98 14.01 0.45
C GLN A 36 19.95 13.86 -0.68
N LEU A 37 18.73 13.43 -0.37
CA LEU A 37 17.68 13.20 -1.36
C LEU A 37 17.22 14.54 -1.96
N THR A 38 17.27 14.65 -3.29
CA THR A 38 16.89 15.84 -4.06
C THR A 38 15.98 15.47 -5.21
N PHE A 39 15.20 16.41 -5.75
CA PHE A 39 14.37 16.14 -6.92
C PHE A 39 15.24 16.20 -8.19
N GLU A 40 15.29 15.11 -8.96
CA GLU A 40 16.23 14.96 -10.07
C GLU A 40 15.56 14.27 -11.26
N GLU A 41 15.84 14.70 -12.49
CA GLU A 41 15.32 14.04 -13.69
C GLU A 41 15.93 12.62 -13.85
N PRO A 42 15.21 11.61 -14.41
CA PRO A 42 15.73 10.25 -14.52
C PRO A 42 17.02 10.11 -15.34
N SER A 43 17.28 11.09 -16.23
CA SER A 43 18.52 11.16 -17.02
C SER A 43 19.72 11.75 -16.26
N SER A 44 19.53 12.28 -15.04
CA SER A 44 20.58 12.93 -14.24
C SER A 44 21.49 11.89 -13.57
N PRO A 45 22.82 12.09 -13.53
CA PRO A 45 23.70 11.23 -12.73
C PRO A 45 23.36 11.23 -11.23
N LYS A 46 22.78 12.33 -10.73
CA LYS A 46 22.31 12.42 -9.34
C LYS A 46 21.05 11.59 -9.10
N PHE A 47 20.24 11.33 -10.13
CA PHE A 47 19.10 10.43 -10.01
C PHE A 47 19.56 9.01 -9.65
N ALA A 48 20.66 8.52 -10.24
CA ALA A 48 21.23 7.23 -9.84
C ALA A 48 21.69 7.21 -8.37
N GLN A 49 22.15 8.34 -7.83
CA GLN A 49 22.46 8.46 -6.40
C GLN A 49 21.19 8.43 -5.54
N ASN A 50 20.14 9.14 -5.97
CA ASN A 50 18.82 9.07 -5.31
C ASN A 50 18.30 7.63 -5.29
N MET A 51 18.47 6.85 -6.36
CA MET A 51 18.04 5.45 -6.38
C MET A 51 18.71 4.62 -5.30
N VAL A 52 20.01 4.79 -5.10
CA VAL A 52 20.74 4.08 -4.03
C VAL A 52 20.24 4.51 -2.65
N ILE A 53 19.92 5.80 -2.47
CA ILE A 53 19.37 6.33 -1.23
C ILE A 53 17.98 5.75 -0.96
N VAL A 54 17.08 5.79 -1.95
CA VAL A 54 15.71 5.29 -1.85
C VAL A 54 15.70 3.80 -1.55
N ARG A 55 16.52 3.01 -2.24
CA ARG A 55 16.65 1.57 -1.94
C ARG A 55 17.05 1.32 -0.49
N LYS A 56 18.04 2.07 0.03
CA LYS A 56 18.45 1.94 1.43
C LYS A 56 17.32 2.31 2.39
N LEU A 57 16.60 3.39 2.12
CA LEU A 57 15.47 3.82 2.94
C LEU A 57 14.33 2.80 2.93
N ALA A 58 14.02 2.23 1.76
CA ALA A 58 13.06 1.15 1.60
C ALA A 58 13.49 -0.10 2.39
N ASP A 59 14.77 -0.49 2.33
CA ASP A 59 15.31 -1.61 3.11
C ASP A 59 15.21 -1.37 4.61
N TYR A 60 15.44 -0.13 5.08
CA TYR A 60 15.24 0.24 6.49
C TYR A 60 13.77 0.12 6.89
N GLY A 61 12.84 0.67 6.10
CA GLY A 61 11.41 0.65 6.40
C GLY A 61 10.85 -0.78 6.45
N MET A 62 11.23 -1.62 5.49
CA MET A 62 10.83 -3.04 5.48
C MET A 62 11.27 -3.77 6.75
N ARG A 63 12.52 -3.59 7.18
CA ARG A 63 13.03 -4.24 8.41
C ARG A 63 12.33 -3.74 9.67
N GLU A 64 12.01 -2.45 9.74
CA GLU A 64 11.28 -1.91 10.88
C GLU A 64 9.88 -2.55 10.98
N GLN A 65 9.20 -2.73 9.85
CA GLN A 65 7.88 -3.37 9.80
C GLN A 65 7.94 -4.87 10.15
N GLU A 66 8.98 -5.60 9.73
CA GLU A 66 9.18 -7.01 10.10
C GLU A 66 9.40 -7.19 11.62
N ASN A 67 10.14 -6.28 12.26
CA ASN A 67 10.44 -6.36 13.69
C ASN A 67 9.22 -6.09 14.59
N VAL A 68 8.23 -5.33 14.12
CA VAL A 68 7.00 -5.05 14.88
C VAL A 68 6.18 -6.32 15.10
N HIS A 69 6.25 -7.29 14.17
CA HIS A 69 5.56 -8.58 14.32
C HIS A 69 6.20 -9.52 15.34
N GLU A 70 7.47 -9.33 15.72
CA GLU A 70 8.14 -10.17 16.73
C GLU A 70 7.99 -9.65 18.18
N VAL A 71 7.67 -8.36 18.37
CA VAL A 71 7.66 -7.71 19.69
C VAL A 71 6.29 -7.11 20.02
N VAL A 72 5.25 -7.95 20.01
CA VAL A 72 3.94 -7.58 20.58
C VAL A 72 4.01 -7.69 22.10
N SER A 73 4.76 -6.80 22.76
CA SER A 73 4.50 -6.42 24.15
C SER A 73 5.26 -5.16 24.57
N VAL A 74 4.49 -4.20 25.10
CA VAL A 74 4.90 -3.08 25.97
C VAL A 74 5.37 -1.79 25.26
N MET A 75 4.38 -0.89 25.10
CA MET A 75 4.40 0.56 25.30
C MET A 75 5.34 1.43 24.44
N GLU A 76 4.70 2.43 23.83
CA GLU A 76 5.26 3.59 23.11
C GLU A 76 5.64 3.32 21.66
N SER A 77 4.88 3.96 20.76
CA SER A 77 5.10 4.14 19.33
C SER A 77 6.45 3.64 18.83
N SER A 78 6.45 2.50 18.12
CA SER A 78 7.44 2.28 17.08
C SER A 78 7.17 3.33 16.01
N GLN A 79 7.64 4.57 16.24
CA GLN A 79 7.70 5.58 15.19
C GLN A 79 8.73 5.05 14.21
N ASP A 80 8.25 4.37 13.17
CA ASP A 80 9.01 4.01 11.98
C ASP A 80 9.92 5.21 11.66
N LEU A 81 11.23 5.01 11.86
CA LEU A 81 12.22 6.08 11.80
C LEU A 81 12.25 6.64 10.38
N VAL A 82 12.00 5.79 9.39
CA VAL A 82 11.90 6.16 7.97
C VAL A 82 10.73 7.12 7.77
N ILE A 83 9.55 6.88 8.34
CA ILE A 83 8.38 7.78 8.26
C ILE A 83 8.63 9.07 9.05
N LYS A 84 9.06 8.96 10.31
CA LYS A 84 9.32 10.10 11.20
C LYS A 84 10.26 11.11 10.55
N HIS A 85 11.35 10.64 9.97
CA HIS A 85 12.32 11.53 9.32
C HIS A 85 11.91 11.98 7.92
N ALA A 86 11.11 11.21 7.18
CA ALA A 86 10.51 11.69 5.93
C ALA A 86 9.66 12.93 6.16
N ILE A 87 8.85 12.92 7.23
CA ILE A 87 7.99 14.05 7.64
C ILE A 87 8.86 15.22 8.08
N ALA A 88 9.77 15.00 9.04
CA ALA A 88 10.61 16.06 9.60
C ALA A 88 11.47 16.79 8.55
N GLN A 89 11.84 16.09 7.47
CA GLN A 89 12.63 16.65 6.38
C GLN A 89 11.82 17.04 5.14
N ASN A 90 10.49 16.91 5.20
CA ASN A 90 9.56 17.22 4.11
C ASN A 90 9.92 16.49 2.79
N LYS A 91 10.19 15.18 2.87
CA LYS A 91 10.67 14.37 1.74
C LYS A 91 9.59 13.48 1.11
N MET A 92 8.45 13.27 1.77
CA MET A 92 7.38 12.42 1.24
C MET A 92 6.90 12.88 -0.14
N THR A 93 6.59 14.17 -0.29
CA THR A 93 6.14 14.75 -1.57
C THR A 93 7.21 14.64 -2.66
N LEU A 94 8.49 14.69 -2.29
CA LEU A 94 9.60 14.50 -3.24
C LEU A 94 9.60 13.07 -3.78
N VAL A 95 9.50 12.07 -2.90
CA VAL A 95 9.42 10.65 -3.27
C VAL A 95 8.22 10.40 -4.19
N GLN A 96 7.05 10.95 -3.87
CA GLN A 96 5.85 10.83 -4.73
C GLN A 96 6.08 11.44 -6.12
N LYS A 97 6.56 12.68 -6.19
CA LYS A 97 6.79 13.38 -7.47
C LYS A 97 7.81 12.65 -8.34
N GLN A 98 8.85 12.12 -7.73
CA GLN A 98 9.90 11.38 -8.41
C GLN A 98 9.39 10.05 -8.96
N LEU A 99 8.53 9.34 -8.22
CA LEU A 99 7.86 8.14 -8.69
C LEU A 99 6.91 8.44 -9.86
N CYS A 100 6.10 9.50 -9.79
CA CYS A 100 5.28 9.92 -10.92
C CYS A 100 6.13 10.16 -12.18
N LEU A 101 7.26 10.85 -12.04
CA LEU A 101 8.17 11.15 -13.14
C LEU A 101 8.75 9.88 -13.79
N LEU A 102 9.05 8.85 -12.99
CA LEU A 102 9.50 7.55 -13.49
C LEU A 102 8.41 6.82 -14.26
N LEU A 103 7.17 6.83 -13.75
CA LEU A 103 6.05 6.19 -14.43
C LEU A 103 5.74 6.87 -15.77
N MET A 104 5.92 8.19 -15.86
CA MET A 104 5.78 8.95 -17.12
C MET A 104 6.88 8.68 -18.14
N LYS A 105 8.06 8.21 -17.73
CA LYS A 105 9.25 8.03 -18.58
C LYS A 105 9.69 6.58 -18.57
N ASN A 106 9.29 5.80 -19.59
CA ASN A 106 9.60 4.38 -19.81
C ASN A 106 10.23 3.69 -18.58
N PRO A 107 9.40 3.15 -17.68
CA PRO A 107 9.81 2.85 -16.32
C PRO A 107 10.83 1.71 -16.26
N ASN A 108 11.90 1.92 -15.50
CA ASN A 108 12.67 0.81 -14.96
C ASN A 108 11.90 0.22 -13.77
N TYR A 109 11.36 -0.99 -13.92
CA TYR A 109 10.51 -1.60 -12.90
C TYR A 109 11.20 -1.80 -11.55
N GLN A 110 12.53 -1.99 -11.51
CA GLN A 110 13.22 -2.11 -10.24
C GLN A 110 13.21 -0.78 -9.49
N ASP A 111 13.45 0.31 -10.20
CA ASP A 111 13.49 1.63 -9.62
C ASP A 111 12.09 2.02 -9.11
N VAL A 112 11.04 1.73 -9.89
CA VAL A 112 9.65 1.92 -9.47
C VAL A 112 9.33 1.09 -8.23
N CYS A 113 9.73 -0.18 -8.18
CA CYS A 113 9.54 -1.02 -6.99
C CYS A 113 10.18 -0.41 -5.74
N ASP A 114 11.43 0.07 -5.82
CA ASP A 114 12.15 0.65 -4.68
C ASP A 114 11.42 1.89 -4.13
N TYR A 115 10.93 2.77 -5.00
CA TYR A 115 10.08 3.91 -4.61
C TYR A 115 8.75 3.47 -4.01
N LEU A 116 8.13 2.44 -4.58
CA LEU A 116 6.81 1.98 -4.17
C LEU A 116 6.82 1.29 -2.80
N VAL A 117 7.91 0.57 -2.46
CA VAL A 117 8.12 0.05 -1.10
C VAL A 117 8.15 1.19 -0.09
N LEU A 118 8.93 2.24 -0.38
CA LEU A 118 9.00 3.40 0.49
C LEU A 118 7.65 4.12 0.60
N LEU A 119 6.90 4.19 -0.50
CA LEU A 119 5.54 4.73 -0.50
C LEU A 119 4.58 3.86 0.31
N LYS A 120 4.68 2.54 0.24
CA LYS A 120 3.93 1.60 1.09
C LYS A 120 4.15 1.94 2.55
N CYS A 121 5.40 2.10 2.99
CA CYS A 121 5.72 2.52 4.37
C CYS A 121 5.00 3.83 4.72
N TYR A 122 5.06 4.85 3.87
CA TYR A 122 4.38 6.13 4.14
C TYR A 122 2.86 6.03 4.19
N THR A 123 2.27 5.11 3.44
CA THR A 123 0.81 4.90 3.44
C THR A 123 0.34 3.95 4.53
N ASP A 124 1.24 3.26 5.23
CA ASP A 124 0.91 2.29 6.29
C ASP A 124 0.39 2.95 7.57
N VAL A 125 0.67 4.24 7.73
CA VAL A 125 0.29 5.06 8.88
C VAL A 125 -0.66 6.15 8.43
N VAL A 126 -1.82 6.25 9.08
CA VAL A 126 -2.89 7.18 8.69
C VAL A 126 -2.43 8.64 8.77
N GLU A 127 -1.60 9.01 9.76
CA GLU A 127 -1.10 10.38 9.93
C GLU A 127 -0.19 10.80 8.78
N SER A 128 0.70 9.92 8.30
CA SER A 128 1.52 10.22 7.12
C SER A 128 0.70 10.19 5.85
N PHE A 129 -0.28 9.28 5.74
CA PHE A 129 -1.21 9.28 4.62
C PHE A 129 -1.85 10.65 4.44
N LYS A 130 -2.40 11.26 5.51
CA LYS A 130 -3.02 12.60 5.48
C LYS A 130 -2.13 13.71 4.89
N LEU A 131 -0.80 13.55 4.93
CA LEU A 131 0.17 14.53 4.42
C LEU A 131 0.53 14.34 2.93
N LEU A 132 0.16 13.21 2.32
CA LEU A 132 0.48 12.87 0.94
C LEU A 132 -0.50 13.51 -0.06
N ASP A 133 0.00 13.84 -1.26
CA ASP A 133 -0.83 14.30 -2.37
C ASP A 133 -1.68 13.14 -2.92
N LYS A 134 -3.01 13.23 -2.76
CA LYS A 134 -3.97 12.18 -3.15
C LYS A 134 -4.08 11.99 -4.64
N ASN A 135 -4.01 13.08 -5.42
CA ASN A 135 -4.05 12.99 -6.88
C ASN A 135 -2.82 12.23 -7.39
N ALA A 136 -1.65 12.53 -6.81
CA ALA A 136 -0.42 11.83 -7.16
C ALA A 136 -0.47 10.34 -6.77
N LEU A 137 -0.99 10.00 -5.58
CA LEU A 137 -1.14 8.61 -5.15
C LEU A 137 -2.04 7.80 -6.09
N VAL A 138 -3.23 8.32 -6.39
CA VAL A 138 -4.18 7.60 -7.25
C VAL A 138 -3.65 7.49 -8.67
N TYR A 139 -2.93 8.51 -9.17
CA TYR A 139 -2.21 8.44 -10.44
C TYR A 139 -1.15 7.33 -10.45
N ILE A 140 -0.31 7.22 -9.41
CA ILE A 140 0.72 6.17 -9.29
C ILE A 140 0.08 4.79 -9.38
N VAL A 141 -0.97 4.55 -8.60
CA VAL A 141 -1.71 3.28 -8.62
C VAL A 141 -2.23 2.98 -10.01
N ASN A 142 -2.89 3.95 -10.66
CA ASN A 142 -3.45 3.77 -12.00
C ASN A 142 -2.39 3.41 -13.04
N GLU A 143 -1.25 4.10 -13.03
CA GLU A 143 -0.17 3.83 -13.98
C GLU A 143 0.45 2.45 -13.78
N ILE A 144 0.53 1.96 -12.54
CA ILE A 144 1.02 0.61 -12.28
C ILE A 144 -0.01 -0.45 -12.72
N LEU A 145 -1.31 -0.22 -12.49
CA LEU A 145 -2.38 -1.11 -12.96
C LEU A 145 -2.45 -1.21 -14.50
N ASN A 146 -1.92 -0.22 -15.24
CA ASN A 146 -1.79 -0.29 -16.70
C ASN A 146 -0.74 -1.31 -17.19
N ILE A 147 0.15 -1.77 -16.32
CA ILE A 147 1.28 -2.63 -16.71
C ILE A 147 0.79 -4.07 -16.88
N THR A 148 1.02 -4.65 -18.07
CA THR A 148 0.68 -6.05 -18.33
C THR A 148 1.58 -7.01 -17.55
N VAL A 149 0.98 -7.99 -16.86
CA VAL A 149 1.71 -9.04 -16.12
C VAL A 149 2.42 -9.99 -17.08
N LYS A 150 3.72 -9.74 -17.29
CA LYS A 150 4.60 -10.51 -18.21
C LYS A 150 5.84 -11.10 -17.54
N SER A 151 6.17 -10.69 -16.33
CA SER A 151 7.34 -11.15 -15.59
C SER A 151 7.10 -11.11 -14.09
N GLU A 152 7.89 -11.87 -13.34
CA GLU A 152 7.87 -11.89 -11.88
C GLU A 152 8.14 -10.51 -11.26
N GLN A 153 8.99 -9.71 -11.91
CA GLN A 153 9.26 -8.33 -11.47
C GLN A 153 7.99 -7.45 -11.53
N VAL A 154 7.15 -7.64 -12.54
CA VAL A 154 5.86 -6.94 -12.65
C VAL A 154 4.88 -7.47 -11.59
N THR A 155 4.88 -8.78 -11.31
CA THR A 155 4.08 -9.35 -10.21
C THR A 155 4.46 -8.71 -8.88
N LYS A 156 5.75 -8.62 -8.56
CA LYS A 156 6.23 -7.96 -7.35
C LYS A 156 5.80 -6.49 -7.29
N LEU A 157 5.92 -5.76 -8.40
CA LEU A 157 5.48 -4.37 -8.49
C LEU A 157 3.98 -4.24 -8.19
N LEU A 158 3.16 -5.10 -8.78
CA LEU A 158 1.71 -5.13 -8.57
C LEU A 158 1.35 -5.48 -7.13
N THR A 159 2.00 -6.47 -6.52
CA THR A 159 1.79 -6.83 -5.11
C THR A 159 2.03 -5.64 -4.18
N ILE A 160 3.15 -4.91 -4.36
CA ILE A 160 3.42 -3.74 -3.52
C ILE A 160 2.40 -2.63 -3.78
N ASN A 161 2.00 -2.44 -5.05
CA ASN A 161 0.96 -1.49 -5.44
C ASN A 161 -0.40 -1.80 -4.80
N THR A 162 -0.74 -3.08 -4.65
CA THR A 162 -1.96 -3.53 -3.97
C THR A 162 -2.01 -3.04 -2.52
N TYR A 163 -0.92 -3.13 -1.77
CA TYR A 163 -0.88 -2.62 -0.39
C TYR A 163 -1.03 -1.10 -0.33
N VAL A 164 -0.38 -0.37 -1.24
CA VAL A 164 -0.54 1.08 -1.35
C VAL A 164 -2.00 1.43 -1.67
N LEU A 165 -2.62 0.70 -2.60
CA LEU A 165 -4.02 0.87 -2.96
C LEU A 165 -4.97 0.58 -1.79
N TYR A 166 -4.76 -0.54 -1.11
CA TYR A 166 -5.52 -0.93 0.07
C TYR A 166 -5.49 0.20 1.12
N ASN A 167 -4.31 0.73 1.42
CA ASN A 167 -4.17 1.82 2.38
C ASN A 167 -4.85 3.12 1.92
N ILE A 168 -4.80 3.44 0.61
CA ILE A 168 -5.53 4.60 0.07
C ILE A 168 -7.03 4.46 0.31
N PHE A 169 -7.59 3.28 0.05
CA PHE A 169 -9.02 3.00 0.20
C PHE A 169 -9.44 2.93 1.66
N ARG A 170 -8.71 2.17 2.47
CA ARG A 170 -8.94 2.03 3.91
C ARG A 170 -8.95 3.36 4.65
N TYR A 171 -8.10 4.31 4.25
CA TYR A 171 -7.98 5.60 4.91
C TYR A 171 -8.78 6.73 4.24
N ALA A 172 -9.55 6.44 3.19
CA ALA A 172 -10.34 7.45 2.49
C ALA A 172 -11.34 8.15 3.44
N ASP A 173 -12.12 7.40 4.22
CA ASP A 173 -13.09 7.96 5.19
C ASP A 173 -12.44 8.64 6.40
N MET A 174 -11.13 8.44 6.61
CA MET A 174 -10.39 9.07 7.70
C MET A 174 -9.85 10.45 7.32
N LEU A 175 -10.06 10.88 6.07
CA LEU A 175 -9.65 12.18 5.56
C LEU A 175 -10.65 13.27 5.96
N ASP A 176 -10.18 14.51 5.89
CA ASP A 176 -11.07 15.67 6.07
C ASP A 176 -12.06 15.74 4.90
N ILE A 177 -13.28 16.20 5.17
CA ILE A 177 -14.35 16.37 4.18
C ILE A 177 -13.82 17.09 2.94
N GLY A 178 -14.04 16.48 1.77
CA GLY A 178 -13.62 16.97 0.45
C GLY A 178 -12.27 16.44 -0.02
N GLN A 179 -11.46 15.80 0.82
CA GLN A 179 -10.26 15.07 0.38
C GLN A 179 -10.54 13.60 0.03
N ASP A 180 -11.49 13.00 0.73
CA ASP A 180 -12.14 11.73 0.39
C ASP A 180 -12.74 11.75 -1.02
N ASP A 181 -13.46 12.83 -1.34
CA ASP A 181 -14.07 13.06 -2.66
C ASP A 181 -13.04 13.08 -3.79
N VAL A 182 -11.84 13.64 -3.54
CA VAL A 182 -10.72 13.63 -4.49
C VAL A 182 -10.24 12.22 -4.78
N VAL A 183 -10.23 11.32 -3.78
CA VAL A 183 -9.86 9.92 -3.98
C VAL A 183 -10.90 9.23 -4.85
N LEU A 184 -12.18 9.26 -4.47
CA LEU A 184 -13.25 8.56 -5.18
C LEU A 184 -13.49 9.12 -6.60
N THR A 185 -13.42 10.44 -6.78
CA THR A 185 -13.45 11.06 -8.11
C THR A 185 -12.37 10.47 -9.02
N ASN A 186 -11.14 10.35 -8.54
CA ASN A 186 -10.04 9.81 -9.35
C ASN A 186 -10.15 8.30 -9.56
N VAL A 187 -10.59 7.54 -8.55
CA VAL A 187 -10.87 6.10 -8.68
C VAL A 187 -11.89 5.84 -9.78
N SER A 188 -12.97 6.62 -9.78
CA SER A 188 -14.03 6.56 -10.78
C SER A 188 -13.51 6.99 -12.16
N LYS A 189 -12.85 8.15 -12.25
CA LYS A 189 -12.29 8.71 -13.49
C LYS A 189 -11.31 7.76 -14.18
N TYR A 190 -10.45 7.09 -13.43
CA TYR A 190 -9.44 6.18 -13.97
C TYR A 190 -9.93 4.73 -14.10
N GLY A 191 -11.18 4.43 -13.71
CA GLY A 191 -11.73 3.07 -13.75
C GLY A 191 -10.94 2.10 -12.88
N ILE A 192 -10.37 2.55 -11.75
CA ILE A 192 -9.51 1.72 -10.90
C ILE A 192 -10.30 0.54 -10.33
N PHE A 193 -11.55 0.75 -9.94
CA PHE A 193 -12.43 -0.29 -9.42
C PHE A 193 -12.57 -1.47 -10.41
N GLU A 194 -12.93 -1.18 -11.66
CA GLU A 194 -12.99 -2.17 -12.75
C GLU A 194 -11.65 -2.87 -12.97
N ARG A 195 -10.56 -2.10 -13.03
CA ARG A 195 -9.22 -2.62 -13.31
C ARG A 195 -8.71 -3.58 -12.25
N VAL A 196 -9.04 -3.32 -10.99
CA VAL A 196 -8.67 -4.19 -9.87
C VAL A 196 -9.47 -5.50 -9.91
N MET A 197 -10.78 -5.44 -10.15
CA MET A 197 -11.59 -6.65 -10.36
C MET A 197 -11.06 -7.49 -11.53
N LYS A 198 -10.76 -6.82 -12.65
CA LYS A 198 -10.16 -7.46 -13.82
C LYS A 198 -8.79 -8.06 -13.53
N LEU A 199 -7.97 -7.41 -12.72
CA LEU A 199 -6.67 -7.93 -12.32
C LEU A 199 -6.82 -9.27 -11.58
N CYS A 200 -7.78 -9.37 -10.64
CA CYS A 200 -8.09 -10.63 -9.96
C CYS A 200 -8.57 -11.70 -10.94
N ILE A 201 -9.57 -11.39 -11.77
CA ILE A 201 -10.18 -12.34 -12.71
C ILE A 201 -9.17 -12.83 -13.77
N ASP A 202 -8.47 -11.93 -14.43
CA ASP A 202 -7.61 -12.28 -15.58
C ASP A 202 -6.26 -12.88 -15.15
N ASN A 203 -5.81 -12.64 -13.91
CA ASN A 203 -4.47 -12.99 -13.45
C ASN A 203 -4.43 -13.78 -12.15
N GLU A 204 -5.54 -14.39 -11.73
CA GLU A 204 -5.63 -15.26 -10.54
C GLU A 204 -4.44 -16.24 -10.43
N HIS A 205 -4.14 -16.96 -11.50
CA HIS A 205 -3.03 -17.94 -11.57
C HIS A 205 -1.61 -17.35 -11.47
N LYS A 206 -1.46 -16.02 -11.52
CA LYS A 206 -0.16 -15.32 -11.44
C LYS A 206 0.03 -14.57 -10.13
N LEU A 207 -1.05 -14.29 -9.41
CA LEU A 207 -1.03 -13.61 -8.14
C LEU A 207 -1.00 -14.65 -7.01
N ASN A 208 -0.33 -14.33 -5.91
CA ASN A 208 -0.44 -15.16 -4.72
C ASN A 208 -1.76 -14.86 -4.00
N GLU A 209 -2.19 -15.82 -3.18
CA GLU A 209 -3.45 -15.75 -2.44
C GLU A 209 -3.55 -14.49 -1.56
N GLU A 210 -2.48 -14.15 -0.83
CA GLU A 210 -2.43 -12.93 -0.01
C GLU A 210 -2.68 -11.66 -0.84
N THR A 211 -2.09 -11.55 -2.04
CA THR A 211 -2.32 -10.41 -2.93
C THR A 211 -3.78 -10.35 -3.38
N ILE A 212 -4.39 -11.50 -3.68
CA ILE A 212 -5.81 -11.56 -4.07
C ILE A 212 -6.69 -11.11 -2.91
N ILE A 213 -6.46 -11.63 -1.70
CA ILE A 213 -7.18 -11.23 -0.50
C ILE A 213 -7.06 -9.72 -0.28
N THR A 214 -5.84 -9.17 -0.33
CA THR A 214 -5.64 -7.72 -0.15
C THR A 214 -6.33 -6.89 -1.25
N LEU A 215 -6.41 -7.37 -2.50
CA LEU A 215 -7.16 -6.70 -3.56
C LEU A 215 -8.67 -6.72 -3.26
N VAL A 216 -9.19 -7.84 -2.77
CA VAL A 216 -10.61 -7.97 -2.38
C VAL A 216 -10.91 -7.05 -1.19
N GLU A 217 -10.07 -7.05 -0.16
CA GLU A 217 -10.19 -6.14 0.98
C GLU A 217 -10.10 -4.67 0.57
N ALA A 218 -9.24 -4.33 -0.41
CA ALA A 218 -9.17 -2.96 -0.93
C ALA A 218 -10.49 -2.55 -1.58
N LEU A 219 -11.05 -3.41 -2.44
CA LEU A 219 -12.34 -3.16 -3.07
C LEU A 219 -13.48 -3.09 -2.04
N ALA A 220 -13.42 -3.89 -0.97
CA ALA A 220 -14.37 -3.80 0.13
C ALA A 220 -14.24 -2.46 0.87
N ALA A 221 -13.01 -2.07 1.20
CA ALA A 221 -12.73 -0.82 1.90
C ALA A 221 -13.22 0.41 1.13
N VAL A 222 -13.06 0.47 -0.20
CA VAL A 222 -13.62 1.58 -0.99
C VAL A 222 -15.13 1.50 -1.12
N SER A 223 -15.71 0.29 -1.18
CA SER A 223 -17.17 0.10 -1.27
C SER A 223 -17.90 0.46 0.02
N ASP A 224 -17.24 0.30 1.15
CA ASP A 224 -17.75 0.62 2.49
C ASP A 224 -17.65 2.13 2.82
N THR A 225 -16.99 2.92 1.96
CA THR A 225 -16.87 4.37 2.17
C THR A 225 -18.21 5.07 2.06
N GLU A 226 -18.44 6.06 2.92
CA GLU A 226 -19.73 6.79 2.97
C GLU A 226 -20.06 7.42 1.62
N CYS A 227 -19.05 7.96 0.94
CA CYS A 227 -19.18 8.61 -0.35
C CYS A 227 -19.23 7.62 -1.53
N PHE A 228 -19.04 6.30 -1.34
CA PHE A 228 -19.03 5.33 -2.44
C PHE A 228 -20.34 5.36 -3.24
N MET A 229 -21.47 5.48 -2.54
CA MET A 229 -22.80 5.47 -3.14
C MET A 229 -23.06 6.65 -4.07
N ASP A 230 -22.30 7.74 -3.95
CA ASP A 230 -22.38 8.87 -4.88
C ASP A 230 -21.72 8.55 -6.24
N TYR A 231 -20.80 7.56 -6.26
CA TYR A 231 -20.03 7.16 -7.43
C TYR A 231 -20.42 5.79 -7.99
N VAL A 232 -21.18 4.98 -7.24
CA VAL A 232 -21.50 3.59 -7.57
C VAL A 232 -22.12 3.43 -8.97
N GLU A 233 -22.97 4.37 -9.40
CA GLU A 233 -23.59 4.31 -10.72
C GLU A 233 -22.56 4.39 -11.85
N GLN A 234 -21.56 5.26 -11.69
CA GLN A 234 -20.48 5.44 -12.64
C GLN A 234 -19.49 4.26 -12.59
N MET A 235 -19.09 3.86 -11.37
CA MET A 235 -18.11 2.79 -11.14
C MET A 235 -18.63 1.42 -11.59
N LEU A 236 -19.94 1.16 -11.46
CA LEU A 236 -20.59 -0.09 -11.86
C LEU A 236 -21.45 0.09 -13.12
N SER A 237 -20.94 0.85 -14.10
CA SER A 237 -21.65 1.05 -15.35
C SER A 237 -21.48 -0.12 -16.33
N GLY A 238 -22.58 -0.55 -16.95
CA GLY A 238 -22.59 -1.53 -18.04
C GLY A 238 -21.86 -2.84 -17.70
N HIS A 239 -20.78 -3.12 -18.44
CA HIS A 239 -19.99 -4.35 -18.29
C HIS A 239 -19.35 -4.51 -16.91
N THR A 240 -19.05 -3.41 -16.23
CA THR A 240 -18.39 -3.44 -14.91
C THR A 240 -19.27 -4.04 -13.83
N ALA A 241 -20.59 -3.84 -13.89
CA ALA A 241 -21.53 -4.51 -12.97
C ALA A 241 -21.54 -6.04 -13.17
N ARG A 242 -21.43 -6.52 -14.43
CA ARG A 242 -21.31 -7.97 -14.70
C ARG A 242 -19.98 -8.52 -14.17
N MET A 243 -18.90 -7.78 -14.40
CA MET A 243 -17.58 -8.13 -13.86
C MET A 243 -17.60 -8.20 -12.33
N PHE A 244 -18.32 -7.29 -11.68
CA PHE A 244 -18.50 -7.32 -10.23
C PHE A 244 -19.18 -8.60 -9.76
N ILE A 245 -20.24 -9.07 -10.43
CA ILE A 245 -20.90 -10.34 -10.07
C ILE A 245 -19.92 -11.51 -10.21
N THR A 246 -19.20 -11.59 -11.33
CA THR A 246 -18.17 -12.64 -11.51
C THR A 246 -17.08 -12.56 -10.45
N PHE A 247 -16.63 -11.36 -10.11
CA PHE A 247 -15.66 -11.13 -9.05
C PHE A 247 -16.20 -11.57 -7.69
N TYR A 248 -17.45 -11.21 -7.37
CA TYR A 248 -18.13 -11.56 -6.14
C TYR A 248 -18.23 -13.08 -5.98
N ASP A 249 -18.72 -13.77 -7.01
CA ASP A 249 -18.91 -15.23 -6.99
C ASP A 249 -17.59 -15.99 -6.83
N ASN A 250 -16.52 -15.54 -7.52
CA ASN A 250 -15.24 -16.24 -7.54
C ASN A 250 -14.33 -15.92 -6.36
N PHE A 251 -14.40 -14.70 -5.81
CA PHE A 251 -13.43 -14.23 -4.81
C PHE A 251 -14.06 -13.80 -3.49
N VAL A 252 -15.28 -13.25 -3.49
CA VAL A 252 -15.93 -12.79 -2.25
C VAL A 252 -16.60 -13.95 -1.53
N ILE A 253 -17.42 -14.75 -2.23
CA ILE A 253 -18.14 -15.89 -1.61
C ILE A 253 -17.19 -16.84 -0.87
N PRO A 254 -16.04 -17.27 -1.43
CA PRO A 254 -15.12 -18.14 -0.71
C PRO A 254 -14.57 -17.51 0.59
N LEU A 255 -14.33 -16.19 0.58
CA LEU A 255 -13.83 -15.49 1.76
C LEU A 255 -14.91 -15.30 2.84
N LEU A 256 -16.20 -15.27 2.47
CA LEU A 256 -17.30 -15.21 3.45
C LEU A 256 -17.42 -16.46 4.32
N GLU A 257 -16.77 -17.57 3.94
CA GLU A 257 -16.71 -18.79 4.75
C GLU A 257 -15.80 -18.63 5.99
N ASP A 258 -14.82 -17.72 5.93
CA ASP A 258 -13.98 -17.35 7.07
C ASP A 258 -14.68 -16.26 7.92
N PRO A 259 -14.94 -16.49 9.22
CA PRO A 259 -15.54 -15.49 10.09
C PRO A 259 -14.76 -14.18 10.21
N GLU A 260 -13.44 -14.20 10.12
CA GLU A 260 -12.60 -13.00 10.21
C GLU A 260 -12.77 -12.12 8.97
N GLU A 261 -12.76 -12.74 7.78
CA GLU A 261 -12.93 -12.04 6.52
C GLU A 261 -14.37 -11.62 6.28
N ARG A 262 -15.35 -12.43 6.70
CA ARG A 262 -16.77 -12.15 6.52
C ARG A 262 -17.16 -10.76 7.01
N GLY A 263 -16.66 -10.33 8.17
CA GLY A 263 -16.98 -9.02 8.73
C GLY A 263 -16.53 -7.84 7.85
N LYS A 264 -15.44 -8.02 7.09
CA LYS A 264 -14.87 -6.98 6.21
C LYS A 264 -15.58 -6.89 4.86
N MET A 265 -16.22 -7.97 4.43
CA MET A 265 -16.74 -8.13 3.07
C MET A 265 -18.25 -7.90 2.94
N LEU A 266 -18.97 -7.62 4.04
CA LEU A 266 -20.43 -7.44 4.01
C LEU A 266 -20.89 -6.28 3.12
N CYS A 267 -20.07 -5.25 2.94
CA CYS A 267 -20.40 -4.14 2.04
C CYS A 267 -20.66 -4.60 0.60
N PHE A 268 -20.08 -5.73 0.17
CA PHE A 268 -20.35 -6.27 -1.16
C PHE A 268 -21.77 -6.79 -1.34
N ASP A 269 -22.44 -7.25 -0.27
CA ASP A 269 -23.85 -7.66 -0.33
C ASP A 269 -24.75 -6.45 -0.62
N ASP A 270 -24.39 -5.28 -0.08
CA ASP A 270 -25.09 -4.02 -0.35
C ASP A 270 -24.87 -3.57 -1.80
N VAL A 271 -23.65 -3.70 -2.31
CA VAL A 271 -23.33 -3.42 -3.72
C VAL A 271 -24.10 -4.37 -4.65
N LEU A 272 -24.12 -5.67 -4.37
CA LEU A 272 -24.86 -6.66 -5.15
C LEU A 272 -26.37 -6.38 -5.11
N SER A 273 -26.90 -6.04 -3.94
CA SER A 273 -28.30 -5.64 -3.75
C SER A 273 -28.62 -4.37 -4.54
N TRP A 274 -27.71 -3.40 -4.59
CA TRP A 274 -27.85 -2.22 -5.41
C TRP A 274 -27.92 -2.58 -6.90
N ILE A 275 -27.02 -3.43 -7.40
CA ILE A 275 -27.02 -3.91 -8.80
C ILE A 275 -28.37 -4.56 -9.13
N ARG A 276 -28.82 -5.51 -8.31
CA ARG A 276 -30.10 -6.22 -8.51
C ARG A 276 -31.30 -5.30 -8.60
N ARG A 277 -31.32 -4.25 -7.79
CA ARG A 277 -32.42 -3.27 -7.75
C ARG A 277 -32.38 -2.29 -8.92
N THR A 278 -31.19 -1.82 -9.30
CA THR A 278 -31.03 -0.70 -10.25
C THR A 278 -30.71 -1.15 -11.67
N ARG A 279 -30.14 -2.35 -11.84
CA ARG A 279 -29.68 -2.95 -13.09
C ARG A 279 -30.05 -4.46 -13.16
N PRO A 280 -31.33 -4.83 -12.98
CA PRO A 280 -31.74 -6.24 -12.95
C PRO A 280 -31.41 -7.01 -14.24
N GLU A 281 -31.23 -6.32 -15.36
CA GLU A 281 -30.82 -6.89 -16.64
C GLU A 281 -29.42 -7.54 -16.61
N VAL A 282 -28.56 -7.14 -15.67
CA VAL A 282 -27.17 -7.63 -15.63
C VAL A 282 -27.09 -9.10 -15.20
N GLU A 283 -28.00 -9.56 -14.32
CA GLU A 283 -28.09 -10.96 -13.87
C GLU A 283 -28.88 -11.86 -14.84
N ALA A 284 -29.66 -11.27 -15.74
CA ALA A 284 -30.53 -12.02 -16.66
C ALA A 284 -29.83 -12.51 -17.94
N GLU A 285 -28.59 -12.05 -18.17
CA GLU A 285 -27.73 -12.40 -19.32
C GLU A 285 -26.58 -13.33 -18.93
#